data_AF-A0A2H0Q8K3-F1
#
_entry.id   AF-A0A2H0Q8K3-F1
#
_cell.length_a   1.000
_cell.length_b   1.000
_cell.length_c   1.000
_cell.angle_alpha   90.00
_cell.angle_beta   90.00
_cell.angle_gamma   90.00
#
_symmetry.space_group_name_H-M   'P 1'
#
loop_
_entity.id
_entity.type
_entity.pdbx_description
1 polymer ?
#
loop_
_entity_poly.entity_id
_entity_poly.type
_entity_poly.pdbx_seq_one_letter_code
_entity_poly.pdbx_strand_id
1 'polypeptide(L)'
;MRYLLPFFIFFSFMLGDTPTFERMKLVNERLPAQQTPGEDQSVILNGSLSLENQEEVARVLFMLSRNISDEFAIGDGLSMVMYVMRFMAQIGEYEFVQKDLKALISSFENLLGEPFDPEVWMVVEQIRKLQFVRHKGKLAVKIFALDEETGVTVMMNTPGEPGSAMKEIEFVRLKHGSRISFSDAEDLKDHSKVKDLVKDRFKILGFIGLVEKDMNLIHPRLVDAIDLHLRREKDDLIKPLFIDFDDAFVRVHTSTLLKTIDFKFQDGVCIPGAKTIEGLPAPSFLLTAKSGLLKLKTTIDQ
;
A
#
# COMPACT_ATOMS: atom_id res chain seq x y z
N MET A 1 3.77 21.28 -2.90
CA MET A 1 3.26 19.92 -2.68
C MET A 1 3.74 19.05 -3.83
N ARG A 2 4.99 18.60 -3.74
CA ARG A 2 5.67 17.67 -4.64
C ARG A 2 6.33 16.64 -3.73
N TYR A 3 6.69 15.48 -4.27
CA TYR A 3 7.30 14.31 -3.63
C TYR A 3 6.28 13.22 -3.21
N LEU A 4 6.58 12.00 -3.69
CA LEU A 4 5.89 10.71 -3.51
C LEU A 4 4.91 10.29 -4.61
N LEU A 5 5.44 10.30 -5.84
CA LEU A 5 4.79 9.80 -7.05
C LEU A 5 5.02 8.32 -7.44
N PRO A 6 5.35 7.33 -6.57
CA PRO A 6 5.23 5.92 -6.96
C PRO A 6 3.78 5.36 -6.98
N PHE A 7 2.75 6.18 -6.74
CA PHE A 7 1.44 5.69 -6.26
C PHE A 7 0.23 5.83 -7.21
N PHE A 8 0.38 6.35 -8.43
CA PHE A 8 -0.73 6.66 -9.34
C PHE A 8 -1.24 5.50 -10.24
N ILE A 9 -0.85 4.24 -9.96
CA ILE A 9 -1.00 3.09 -10.89
C ILE A 9 -2.45 2.60 -11.08
N PHE A 10 -3.47 3.24 -10.50
CA PHE A 10 -4.89 2.88 -10.75
C PHE A 10 -5.83 4.05 -11.06
N PHE A 11 -5.34 5.30 -11.07
CA PHE A 11 -6.21 6.48 -10.93
C PHE A 11 -6.91 6.94 -12.24
N SER A 12 -6.41 6.56 -13.42
CA SER A 12 -6.93 7.13 -14.67
C SER A 12 -8.07 6.34 -15.33
N PHE A 13 -8.66 5.34 -14.66
CA PHE A 13 -9.82 4.60 -15.19
C PHE A 13 -11.19 5.24 -14.87
N MET A 14 -11.26 6.30 -14.06
CA MET A 14 -12.53 6.75 -13.47
C MET A 14 -12.82 8.27 -13.53
N LEU A 15 -12.02 9.05 -14.25
CA LEU A 15 -12.31 10.48 -14.52
C LEU A 15 -11.98 10.83 -15.98
N GLY A 16 -12.77 10.29 -16.91
CA GLY A 16 -12.74 10.66 -18.33
C GLY A 16 -13.96 10.07 -19.03
N ASP A 17 -14.69 10.92 -19.74
CA ASP A 17 -16.04 10.72 -20.32
C ASP A 17 -16.39 9.29 -20.76
N THR A 18 -17.61 8.87 -20.42
CA THR A 18 -18.27 7.68 -20.99
C THR A 18 -18.07 7.61 -22.51
N PRO A 19 -17.39 6.60 -23.06
CA PRO A 19 -17.40 6.40 -24.49
C PRO A 19 -18.79 5.90 -24.87
N THR A 20 -19.52 6.75 -25.58
CA THR A 20 -20.80 6.44 -26.21
C THR A 20 -20.68 5.13 -26.99
N PHE A 21 -21.67 4.25 -26.80
CA PHE A 21 -21.79 2.86 -27.25
C PHE A 21 -21.70 2.61 -28.78
N GLU A 22 -21.27 3.59 -29.59
CA GLU A 22 -21.30 3.53 -31.06
C GLU A 22 -19.93 3.42 -31.75
N ARG A 23 -18.80 3.35 -31.04
CA ARG A 23 -17.46 3.18 -31.67
C ARG A 23 -16.84 1.77 -31.63
N MET A 24 -17.52 0.76 -31.10
CA MET A 24 -17.08 -0.65 -31.17
C MET A 24 -17.61 -1.40 -32.41
N LYS A 25 -17.41 -0.83 -33.60
CA LYS A 25 -17.50 -1.58 -34.87
C LYS A 25 -16.38 -1.13 -35.79
N LEU A 26 -15.24 -1.81 -35.67
CA LEU A 26 -14.15 -2.00 -36.64
C LEU A 26 -12.82 -2.04 -35.90
N VAL A 27 -12.28 -3.24 -35.71
CA VAL A 27 -10.96 -3.70 -36.20
C VAL A 27 -10.79 -5.09 -35.60
N ASN A 28 -11.18 -6.09 -36.39
CA ASN A 28 -10.95 -7.50 -36.12
C ASN A 28 -9.63 -7.90 -36.80
N GLU A 29 -8.55 -7.16 -36.52
CA GLU A 29 -7.20 -7.51 -36.96
C GLU A 29 -6.46 -8.15 -35.79
N ARG A 30 -6.27 -9.47 -35.89
CA ARG A 30 -5.40 -10.22 -35.00
C ARG A 30 -4.00 -9.61 -35.08
N LEU A 31 -3.56 -8.96 -34.01
CA LEU A 31 -2.17 -8.57 -33.84
C LEU A 31 -1.28 -9.82 -34.03
N PRO A 32 -0.23 -9.76 -34.86
CA PRO A 32 0.64 -10.91 -35.09
C PRO A 32 1.36 -11.30 -33.80
N ALA A 33 1.36 -12.60 -33.50
CA ALA A 33 2.10 -13.19 -32.40
C ALA A 33 3.59 -12.82 -32.53
N GLN A 34 4.10 -11.96 -31.64
CA GLN A 34 5.52 -11.72 -31.52
C GLN A 34 6.20 -12.99 -31.01
N GLN A 35 7.09 -13.54 -31.83
CA GLN A 35 7.96 -14.66 -31.48
C GLN A 35 8.93 -14.23 -30.37
N THR A 36 8.93 -14.98 -29.27
CA THR A 36 9.78 -14.78 -28.10
C THR A 36 11.19 -15.35 -28.36
N PRO A 37 12.29 -14.60 -28.18
CA PRO A 37 13.62 -15.18 -28.10
C PRO A 37 13.92 -15.68 -26.66
N GLY A 38 14.30 -16.95 -26.55
CA GLY A 38 15.29 -17.53 -25.61
C GLY A 38 15.12 -17.35 -24.10
N GLU A 39 14.68 -18.43 -23.43
CA GLU A 39 14.91 -18.83 -22.02
C GLU A 39 15.18 -17.73 -20.96
N ASP A 40 14.08 -17.18 -20.41
CA ASP A 40 13.95 -16.87 -18.99
C ASP A 40 12.55 -17.37 -18.58
N GLN A 41 12.49 -18.34 -17.66
CA GLN A 41 11.27 -19.08 -17.38
C GLN A 41 10.13 -18.17 -16.90
N SER A 42 9.03 -18.22 -17.65
CA SER A 42 7.74 -17.56 -17.45
C SER A 42 7.09 -17.88 -16.10
N VAL A 43 6.21 -16.98 -15.63
CA VAL A 43 5.27 -17.19 -14.52
C VAL A 43 4.62 -18.57 -14.61
N ILE A 44 4.97 -19.48 -13.70
CA ILE A 44 4.20 -20.72 -13.50
C ILE A 44 3.09 -20.37 -12.51
N LEU A 45 1.90 -20.05 -13.02
CA LEU A 45 0.69 -19.92 -12.21
C LEU A 45 0.21 -21.32 -11.80
N ASN A 46 0.54 -21.75 -10.59
CA ASN A 46 -0.05 -22.95 -10.00
C ASN A 46 -1.43 -22.65 -9.38
N GLY A 47 -2.32 -22.06 -10.18
CA GLY A 47 -3.66 -21.68 -9.75
C GLY A 47 -4.40 -20.88 -10.82
N SER A 48 -5.71 -21.09 -10.93
CA SER A 48 -6.61 -20.20 -11.65
C SER A 48 -7.55 -19.54 -10.65
N LEU A 49 -7.82 -18.25 -10.84
CA LEU A 49 -8.93 -17.60 -10.13
C LEU A 49 -10.24 -18.23 -10.63
N SER A 50 -11.06 -18.75 -9.72
CA SER A 50 -12.46 -19.07 -10.04
C SER A 50 -13.18 -17.80 -10.51
N LEU A 51 -14.26 -17.96 -11.29
CA LEU A 51 -15.08 -16.83 -11.72
C LEU A 51 -15.57 -16.00 -10.51
N GLU A 52 -15.96 -16.68 -9.43
CA GLU A 52 -16.36 -16.06 -8.16
C GLU A 52 -15.24 -15.19 -7.57
N ASN A 53 -14.00 -15.68 -7.55
CA ASN A 53 -12.86 -14.89 -7.06
C ASN A 53 -12.59 -13.69 -7.99
N GLN A 54 -12.74 -13.83 -9.31
CA GLN A 54 -12.56 -12.71 -10.25
C GLN A 54 -13.61 -11.61 -10.03
N GLU A 55 -14.87 -12.00 -9.85
CA GLU A 55 -15.97 -11.08 -9.53
C GLU A 55 -15.74 -10.37 -8.20
N GLU A 56 -15.26 -11.11 -7.17
CA GLU A 56 -14.93 -10.52 -5.87
C GLU A 56 -13.78 -9.50 -5.99
N VAL A 57 -12.69 -9.84 -6.69
CA VAL A 57 -11.57 -8.91 -6.92
C VAL A 57 -12.07 -7.66 -7.66
N ALA A 58 -12.81 -7.83 -8.75
CA ALA A 58 -13.34 -6.72 -9.54
C ALA A 58 -14.27 -5.83 -8.71
N ARG A 59 -15.15 -6.44 -7.90
CA ARG A 59 -16.07 -5.73 -7.00
C ARG A 59 -15.30 -4.92 -5.96
N VAL A 60 -14.31 -5.51 -5.29
CA VAL A 60 -13.52 -4.81 -4.26
C VAL A 60 -12.69 -3.69 -4.88
N LEU A 61 -12.03 -3.92 -6.02
CA LEU A 61 -11.29 -2.85 -6.72
C LEU A 61 -12.21 -1.72 -7.19
N PHE A 62 -13.40 -2.03 -7.68
CA PHE A 62 -14.41 -1.04 -8.04
C PHE A 62 -14.91 -0.25 -6.83
N MET A 63 -15.15 -0.91 -5.69
CA MET A 63 -15.53 -0.23 -4.46
C MET A 63 -14.38 0.63 -3.92
N LEU A 64 -13.13 0.16 -4.02
CA LEU A 64 -11.95 0.93 -3.63
C LEU A 64 -11.85 2.21 -4.46
N SER A 65 -11.93 2.09 -5.79
CA SER A 65 -11.80 3.24 -6.70
C SER A 65 -12.87 4.30 -6.49
N ARG A 66 -14.11 3.89 -6.16
CA ARG A 66 -15.20 4.83 -5.86
C ARG A 66 -15.08 5.52 -4.50
N ASN A 67 -14.23 5.02 -3.62
CA ASN A 67 -14.04 5.54 -2.28
C ASN A 67 -12.73 6.32 -2.11
N ILE A 68 -11.93 6.46 -3.17
CA ILE A 68 -10.74 7.30 -3.14
C ILE A 68 -11.16 8.76 -2.96
N SER A 69 -10.50 9.44 -2.04
CA SER A 69 -10.65 10.86 -1.77
C SER A 69 -9.45 11.63 -2.31
N ASP A 70 -9.71 12.80 -2.91
CA ASP A 70 -8.63 13.70 -3.33
C ASP A 70 -7.82 14.22 -2.12
N GLU A 71 -8.44 14.28 -0.93
CA GLU A 71 -7.82 14.73 0.32
C GLU A 71 -6.79 13.72 0.87
N PHE A 72 -7.02 12.41 0.71
CA PHE A 72 -6.16 11.35 1.24
C PHE A 72 -5.72 10.36 0.15
N ALA A 73 -5.37 10.90 -1.02
CA ALA A 73 -5.12 10.12 -2.22
C ALA A 73 -3.94 9.14 -2.10
N ILE A 74 -2.90 9.45 -1.30
CA ILE A 74 -1.72 8.56 -1.16
C ILE A 74 -2.09 7.37 -0.26
N GLY A 75 -2.76 7.61 0.86
CA GLY A 75 -3.26 6.58 1.76
C GLY A 75 -4.26 5.66 1.05
N ASP A 76 -5.15 6.23 0.24
CA ASP A 76 -6.12 5.48 -0.56
C ASP A 76 -5.44 4.65 -1.65
N GLY A 77 -4.44 5.21 -2.35
CA GLY A 77 -3.62 4.48 -3.32
C GLY A 77 -2.82 3.33 -2.68
N LEU A 78 -2.18 3.58 -1.54
CA LEU A 78 -1.50 2.56 -0.75
C LEU A 78 -2.44 1.44 -0.34
N SER A 79 -3.61 1.79 0.19
CA SER A 79 -4.63 0.81 0.56
C SER A 79 -5.00 -0.06 -0.64
N MET A 80 -5.27 0.56 -1.79
CA MET A 80 -5.59 -0.16 -3.01
C MET A 80 -4.50 -1.15 -3.43
N VAL A 81 -3.24 -0.74 -3.41
CA VAL A 81 -2.09 -1.60 -3.73
C VAL A 81 -2.00 -2.79 -2.78
N MET A 82 -2.25 -2.59 -1.48
CA MET A 82 -2.25 -3.69 -0.51
C MET A 82 -3.36 -4.70 -0.78
N TYR A 83 -4.56 -4.26 -1.17
CA TYR A 83 -5.62 -5.18 -1.61
C TYR A 83 -5.24 -5.92 -2.89
N VAL A 84 -4.67 -5.24 -3.89
CA VAL A 84 -4.21 -5.89 -5.13
C VAL A 84 -3.18 -6.97 -4.80
N MET A 85 -2.18 -6.68 -3.98
CA MET A 85 -1.18 -7.68 -3.58
C MET A 85 -1.80 -8.82 -2.77
N ARG A 86 -2.76 -8.54 -1.88
CA ARG A 86 -3.52 -9.55 -1.14
C ARG A 86 -4.32 -10.46 -2.08
N PHE A 87 -4.98 -9.90 -3.10
CA PHE A 87 -5.71 -10.68 -4.10
C PHE A 87 -4.79 -11.51 -4.99
N MET A 88 -3.67 -10.94 -5.44
CA MET A 88 -2.63 -11.68 -6.16
C MET A 88 -2.11 -12.86 -5.32
N ALA A 89 -1.86 -12.64 -4.02
CA ALA A 89 -1.49 -13.72 -3.10
C ALA A 89 -2.59 -14.77 -2.91
N GLN A 90 -3.87 -14.42 -3.05
CA GLN A 90 -4.99 -15.37 -2.98
C GLN A 90 -5.05 -16.31 -4.19
N ILE A 91 -4.61 -15.87 -5.38
CA ILE A 91 -4.60 -16.68 -6.62
C ILE A 91 -3.81 -17.97 -6.41
N GLY A 92 -2.69 -17.87 -5.71
CA GLY A 92 -1.82 -19.00 -5.41
C GLY A 92 -0.39 -18.57 -5.12
N GLU A 93 0.50 -19.55 -5.12
CA GLU A 93 1.92 -19.33 -4.92
C GLU A 93 2.65 -19.30 -6.27
N TYR A 94 3.28 -18.18 -6.58
CA TYR A 94 3.97 -17.98 -7.85
C TYR A 94 4.97 -16.82 -7.75
N GLU A 95 5.81 -16.69 -8.78
CA GLU A 95 6.78 -15.61 -8.90
C GLU A 95 6.41 -14.66 -10.03
N PHE A 96 6.61 -13.37 -9.79
CA PHE A 96 6.43 -12.29 -10.74
C PHE A 96 7.76 -11.58 -10.92
N VAL A 97 8.48 -11.92 -12.00
CA VAL A 97 9.84 -11.43 -12.24
C VAL A 97 9.83 -10.00 -12.79
N GLN A 98 10.97 -9.31 -12.70
CA GLN A 98 11.07 -7.90 -13.09
C GLN A 98 10.56 -7.62 -14.52
N LYS A 99 10.89 -8.49 -15.48
CA LYS A 99 10.45 -8.32 -16.87
C LYS A 99 8.92 -8.23 -17.00
N ASP A 100 8.21 -9.10 -16.29
CA ASP A 100 6.74 -9.15 -16.31
C ASP A 100 6.15 -7.95 -15.57
N LEU A 101 6.77 -7.53 -14.46
CA LEU A 101 6.40 -6.31 -13.75
C LEU A 101 6.53 -5.06 -14.64
N LYS A 102 7.66 -4.92 -15.34
CA LYS A 102 7.89 -3.81 -16.27
C LYS A 102 6.88 -3.84 -17.42
N ALA A 103 6.63 -5.01 -18.02
CA ALA A 103 5.66 -5.15 -19.10
C ALA A 103 4.22 -4.79 -18.67
N LEU A 104 3.84 -5.19 -17.44
CA LEU A 104 2.55 -4.81 -16.86
C LEU A 104 2.44 -3.29 -16.72
N ILE A 105 3.45 -2.65 -16.12
CA ILE A 105 3.47 -1.20 -15.90
C ILE A 105 3.43 -0.45 -17.24
N SER A 106 4.25 -0.84 -18.22
CA SER A 106 4.23 -0.22 -19.55
C SER A 106 2.92 -0.43 -20.30
N SER A 107 2.23 -1.55 -20.07
CA SER A 107 0.89 -1.77 -20.63
C SER A 107 -0.12 -0.76 -20.06
N PHE A 108 -0.01 -0.43 -18.77
CA PHE A 108 -0.83 0.63 -18.18
C PHE A 108 -0.48 2.00 -18.74
N GLU A 109 0.79 2.39 -18.83
CA GLU A 109 1.18 3.69 -19.44
C GLU A 109 0.62 3.83 -20.87
N ASN A 110 0.70 2.77 -21.68
CA ASN A 110 0.15 2.76 -23.03
C ASN A 110 -1.38 2.91 -23.06
N LEU A 111 -2.09 2.28 -22.11
CA LEU A 111 -3.53 2.41 -21.98
C LEU A 111 -3.94 3.81 -21.55
N LEU A 112 -3.16 4.45 -20.69
CA LEU A 112 -3.42 5.80 -20.18
C LEU A 112 -2.99 6.90 -21.15
N GLY A 113 -2.11 6.58 -22.09
CA GLY A 113 -1.55 7.54 -23.04
C GLY A 113 -0.53 8.51 -22.42
N GLU A 114 -0.16 8.29 -21.15
CA GLU A 114 0.78 9.11 -20.41
C GLU A 114 1.80 8.22 -19.68
N PRO A 115 3.11 8.52 -19.77
CA PRO A 115 4.12 7.79 -19.02
C PRO A 115 4.03 8.14 -17.53
N PHE A 116 4.36 7.18 -16.67
CA PHE A 116 4.47 7.41 -15.24
C PHE A 116 5.72 8.23 -14.90
N ASP A 117 5.73 8.79 -13.70
CA ASP A 117 6.87 9.54 -13.18
C ASP A 117 8.15 8.67 -13.19
N PRO A 118 9.30 9.20 -13.65
CA PRO A 118 10.57 8.48 -13.62
C PRO A 118 10.94 7.91 -12.24
N GLU A 119 10.53 8.54 -11.14
CA GLU A 119 10.76 8.02 -9.78
C GLU A 119 10.10 6.64 -9.57
N VAL A 120 8.95 6.38 -10.21
CA VAL A 120 8.29 5.07 -10.20
C VAL A 120 9.23 4.02 -10.80
N TRP A 121 9.73 4.30 -12.00
CA TRP A 121 10.61 3.40 -12.74
C TRP A 121 11.92 3.14 -11.98
N MET A 122 12.48 4.15 -11.31
CA MET A 122 13.65 3.98 -10.45
C MET A 122 13.41 3.00 -9.30
N VAL A 123 12.19 2.93 -8.75
CA VAL A 123 11.84 1.96 -7.70
C VAL A 123 11.64 0.56 -8.31
N VAL A 124 10.91 0.48 -9.42
CA VAL A 124 10.64 -0.77 -10.15
C VAL A 124 11.95 -1.45 -10.59
N GLU A 125 12.93 -0.67 -11.03
CA GLU A 125 14.25 -1.14 -11.46
C GLU A 125 15.06 -1.79 -10.33
N GLN A 126 14.78 -1.43 -9.07
CA GLN A 126 15.41 -2.05 -7.90
C GLN A 126 14.80 -3.41 -7.54
N ILE A 127 13.61 -3.75 -8.07
CA ILE A 127 12.91 -5.00 -7.76
C ILE A 127 13.34 -6.09 -8.73
N ARG A 128 13.94 -7.18 -8.22
CA ARG A 128 14.28 -8.38 -9.00
C ARG A 128 13.04 -9.23 -9.30
N LYS A 129 12.26 -9.53 -8.25
CA LYS A 129 11.01 -10.29 -8.34
C LYS A 129 10.13 -10.10 -7.12
N LEU A 130 8.84 -10.32 -7.30
CA LEU A 130 7.87 -10.54 -6.24
C LEU A 130 7.55 -12.03 -6.16
N GLN A 131 7.45 -12.59 -4.96
CA GLN A 131 7.07 -13.98 -4.75
C GLN A 131 5.84 -14.02 -3.86
N PHE A 132 4.72 -14.46 -4.42
CA PHE A 132 3.48 -14.66 -3.69
C PHE A 132 3.51 -16.03 -3.04
N VAL A 133 3.27 -16.09 -1.73
CA VAL A 133 3.40 -17.29 -0.89
C VAL A 133 2.37 -17.30 0.23
N ARG A 134 2.16 -18.46 0.86
CA ARG A 134 1.60 -18.52 2.21
C ARG A 134 2.73 -18.56 3.25
N HIS A 135 2.68 -17.65 4.21
CA HIS A 135 3.62 -17.62 5.33
C HIS A 135 2.86 -17.70 6.65
N LYS A 136 3.13 -18.74 7.46
CA LYS A 136 2.44 -18.99 8.74
C LYS A 136 0.90 -18.97 8.61
N GLY A 137 0.38 -19.53 7.52
CA GLY A 137 -1.05 -19.56 7.23
C GLY A 137 -1.63 -18.27 6.63
N LYS A 138 -0.86 -17.18 6.56
CA LYS A 138 -1.29 -15.90 5.97
C LYS A 138 -0.87 -15.77 4.52
N LEU A 139 -1.67 -15.05 3.73
CA LEU A 139 -1.29 -14.61 2.39
C LEU A 139 -0.14 -13.60 2.52
N ALA A 140 0.89 -13.73 1.69
CA ALA A 140 2.04 -12.83 1.75
C ALA A 140 2.70 -12.62 0.39
N VAL A 141 3.39 -11.49 0.26
CA VAL A 141 4.31 -11.22 -0.83
C VAL A 141 5.71 -11.01 -0.26
N LYS A 142 6.69 -11.72 -0.81
CA LYS A 142 8.11 -11.52 -0.53
C LYS A 142 8.73 -10.72 -1.67
N ILE A 143 9.45 -9.68 -1.33
CA ILE A 143 10.04 -8.73 -2.27
C ILE A 143 11.54 -8.99 -2.33
N PHE A 144 12.05 -9.30 -3.51
CA PHE A 144 13.49 -9.51 -3.72
C PHE A 144 14.05 -8.31 -4.49
N ALA A 145 14.99 -7.62 -3.87
CA ALA A 145 15.73 -6.54 -4.52
C ALA A 145 16.79 -7.10 -5.49
N LEU A 146 17.15 -6.31 -6.50
CA LEU A 146 18.22 -6.59 -7.44
C LEU A 146 19.59 -6.52 -6.76
N ASP A 147 19.80 -5.50 -5.93
CA ASP A 147 20.93 -5.38 -5.01
C ASP A 147 20.49 -5.84 -3.61
N GLU A 148 21.14 -6.90 -3.11
CA GLU A 148 20.77 -7.52 -1.84
C GLU A 148 21.20 -6.69 -0.62
N GLU A 149 22.27 -5.89 -0.75
CA GLU A 149 22.81 -5.08 0.34
C GLU A 149 21.97 -3.81 0.56
N THR A 150 21.59 -3.15 -0.52
CA THR A 150 20.82 -1.89 -0.46
C THR A 150 19.32 -2.13 -0.35
N GLY A 151 18.80 -3.24 -0.87
CA GLY A 151 17.36 -3.49 -0.93
C GLY A 151 16.65 -2.56 -1.92
N VAL A 152 15.32 -2.45 -1.81
CA VAL A 152 14.54 -1.43 -2.52
C VAL A 152 14.47 -0.19 -1.64
N THR A 153 15.07 0.92 -2.08
CA THR A 153 15.15 2.17 -1.34
C THR A 153 14.46 3.30 -2.10
N VAL A 154 13.59 4.02 -1.39
CA VAL A 154 12.95 5.25 -1.85
C VAL A 154 13.52 6.40 -1.04
N MET A 155 14.25 7.30 -1.71
CA MET A 155 14.76 8.51 -1.07
C MET A 155 13.60 9.49 -0.89
N MET A 156 13.39 9.94 0.34
CA MET A 156 12.28 10.82 0.71
C MET A 156 12.75 12.27 0.80
N ASN A 157 13.95 12.48 1.36
CA ASN A 157 14.60 13.79 1.58
C ASN A 157 13.61 14.86 2.10
N THR A 158 12.69 14.46 2.97
CA THR A 158 11.57 15.29 3.40
C THR A 158 11.96 16.03 4.67
N PRO A 159 12.09 17.37 4.65
CA PRO A 159 12.46 18.12 5.83
C PRO A 159 11.34 18.09 6.88
N GLY A 160 11.72 18.08 8.15
CA GLY A 160 10.81 18.21 9.26
C GLY A 160 10.30 19.65 9.44
N GLU A 161 9.16 19.77 10.12
CA GLU A 161 8.55 21.07 10.39
C GLU A 161 9.40 21.94 11.33
N PRO A 162 9.32 23.28 11.22
CA PRO A 162 9.97 24.19 12.15
C PRO A 162 9.55 23.91 13.60
N GLY A 163 10.54 23.66 14.47
CA GLY A 163 10.30 23.34 15.88
C GLY A 163 10.06 21.86 16.19
N SER A 164 9.92 21.00 15.17
CA SER A 164 9.85 19.55 15.35
C SER A 164 11.21 18.96 15.78
N ALA A 165 11.15 17.89 16.58
CA ALA A 165 12.31 17.07 16.89
C ALA A 165 12.82 16.32 15.65
N MET A 166 11.92 15.97 14.73
CA MET A 166 12.23 15.39 13.42
C MET A 166 12.89 16.45 12.53
N LYS A 167 14.03 16.12 11.93
CA LYS A 167 14.75 17.00 11.00
C LYS A 167 14.57 16.60 9.56
N GLU A 168 14.59 15.31 9.27
CA GLU A 168 14.46 14.80 7.92
C GLU A 168 14.01 13.34 7.95
N ILE A 169 13.12 12.98 7.02
CA ILE A 169 12.92 11.59 6.62
C ILE A 169 13.86 11.34 5.44
N GLU A 170 14.91 10.55 5.66
CA GLU A 170 15.97 10.33 4.65
C GLU A 170 15.47 9.38 3.57
N PHE A 171 15.08 8.16 3.97
CA PHE A 171 14.59 7.14 3.05
C PHE A 171 13.63 6.15 3.71
N VAL A 172 12.83 5.48 2.88
CA VAL A 172 12.12 4.24 3.21
C VAL A 172 12.83 3.10 2.50
N ARG A 173 13.07 1.98 3.19
CA ARG A 173 13.76 0.81 2.64
C ARG A 173 13.04 -0.48 2.94
N LEU A 174 12.88 -1.30 1.91
CA LEU A 174 12.50 -2.70 1.97
C LEU A 174 13.76 -3.52 1.73
N LYS A 175 14.21 -4.30 2.73
CA LYS A 175 15.41 -5.14 2.55
C LYS A 175 15.15 -6.24 1.53
N HIS A 176 16.23 -6.76 0.95
CA HIS A 176 16.12 -7.96 0.14
C HIS A 176 15.46 -9.10 0.92
N GLY A 177 14.39 -9.67 0.35
CA GLY A 177 13.63 -10.72 0.98
C GLY A 177 12.63 -10.24 2.04
N SER A 178 12.38 -8.93 2.15
CA SER A 178 11.32 -8.37 3.00
C SER A 178 9.97 -8.97 2.65
N ARG A 179 9.08 -9.06 3.63
CA ARG A 179 7.76 -9.67 3.45
C ARG A 179 6.67 -8.71 3.90
N ILE A 180 5.58 -8.70 3.16
CA ILE A 180 4.32 -8.09 3.55
C ILE A 180 3.29 -9.20 3.65
N SER A 181 2.64 -9.35 4.80
CA SER A 181 1.61 -10.36 5.04
C SER A 181 0.26 -9.72 5.27
N PHE A 182 -0.81 -10.41 4.87
CA PHE A 182 -2.16 -9.88 4.80
C PHE A 182 -3.13 -10.71 5.64
N SER A 183 -4.08 -10.06 6.30
CA SER A 183 -5.18 -10.73 7.01
C SER A 183 -6.41 -9.83 7.03
N ASP A 184 -7.55 -10.32 6.56
CA ASP A 184 -8.80 -9.55 6.61
C ASP A 184 -9.31 -9.48 8.06
N ALA A 185 -9.91 -8.36 8.45
CA ALA A 185 -10.60 -8.23 9.72
C ALA A 185 -12.03 -8.78 9.56
N GLU A 186 -12.26 -10.01 10.02
CA GLU A 186 -13.51 -10.73 9.75
C GLU A 186 -14.47 -10.77 10.95
N ASP A 187 -13.92 -10.83 12.16
CA ASP A 187 -14.70 -11.06 13.36
C ASP A 187 -14.72 -9.85 14.32
N LEU A 188 -15.53 -9.95 15.36
CA LEU A 188 -15.65 -8.89 16.38
C LEU A 188 -14.33 -8.62 17.12
N LYS A 189 -13.46 -9.63 17.25
CA LYS A 189 -12.16 -9.50 17.91
C LYS A 189 -11.20 -8.71 17.03
N ASP A 190 -11.21 -8.97 15.73
CA ASP A 190 -10.48 -8.20 14.73
C ASP A 190 -10.97 -6.76 14.69
N HIS A 191 -12.28 -6.53 14.71
CA HIS A 191 -12.85 -5.19 14.79
C HIS A 191 -12.38 -4.44 16.05
N SER A 192 -12.31 -5.12 17.20
CA SER A 192 -11.74 -4.53 18.42
C SER A 192 -10.27 -4.16 18.21
N LYS A 193 -9.47 -5.06 17.61
CA LYS A 193 -8.06 -4.80 17.33
C LYS A 193 -7.86 -3.60 16.40
N VAL A 194 -8.70 -3.43 15.36
CA VAL A 194 -8.68 -2.23 14.52
C VAL A 194 -8.98 -0.97 15.34
N LYS A 195 -9.99 -1.01 16.22
CA LYS A 195 -10.34 0.13 17.07
C LYS A 195 -9.20 0.50 18.02
N ASP A 196 -8.59 -0.47 18.68
CA ASP A 196 -7.46 -0.24 19.59
C ASP A 196 -6.29 0.36 18.80
N LEU A 197 -6.03 -0.17 17.59
CA LEU A 197 -5.05 0.38 16.66
C LEU A 197 -5.45 1.75 16.09
N VAL A 198 -6.65 2.26 16.23
CA VAL A 198 -6.98 3.64 15.80
C VAL A 198 -7.08 4.58 16.99
N LYS A 199 -7.59 4.12 18.12
CA LYS A 199 -7.96 4.96 19.27
C LYS A 199 -6.88 5.02 20.34
N ASP A 200 -6.15 3.94 20.56
CA ASP A 200 -5.18 3.91 21.66
C ASP A 200 -3.92 4.69 21.30
N ARG A 201 -3.58 5.63 22.18
CA ARG A 201 -2.30 6.32 22.13
C ARG A 201 -1.25 5.43 22.80
N PHE A 202 -0.07 5.31 22.19
CA PHE A 202 1.03 4.64 22.87
C PHE A 202 1.50 5.46 24.06
N LYS A 203 1.47 4.87 25.25
CA LYS A 203 2.10 5.45 26.45
C LYS A 203 3.58 5.07 26.45
N ILE A 204 4.46 6.06 26.42
CA ILE A 204 5.91 5.83 26.60
C ILE A 204 6.20 5.91 28.09
N LEU A 205 6.62 4.79 28.71
CA LEU A 205 7.10 4.82 30.09
C LEU A 205 8.46 5.56 30.15
N GLY A 206 8.50 6.69 30.85
CA GLY A 206 9.75 7.23 31.39
C GLY A 206 10.56 8.20 30.52
N PHE A 207 10.05 8.69 29.38
CA PHE A 207 10.67 9.79 28.63
C PHE A 207 9.73 10.99 28.52
N ILE A 208 10.30 12.17 28.75
CA ILE A 208 9.66 13.49 28.88
C ILE A 208 8.60 13.71 27.79
N GLY A 209 7.40 14.15 28.18
CA GLY A 209 6.19 14.31 27.35
C GLY A 209 6.26 15.26 26.14
N LEU A 210 7.45 15.62 25.67
CA LEU A 210 7.70 16.37 24.44
C LEU A 210 7.59 15.50 23.18
N VAL A 211 7.96 14.21 23.24
CA VAL A 211 8.01 13.33 22.04
C VAL A 211 6.70 12.54 21.81
N GLU A 212 5.85 12.42 22.84
CA GLU A 212 4.64 11.59 22.77
C GLU A 212 3.61 12.13 21.77
N LYS A 213 3.51 13.47 21.63
CA LYS A 213 2.62 14.09 20.64
C LYS A 213 3.10 13.86 19.21
N ASP A 214 4.40 13.88 18.98
CA ASP A 214 5.01 13.70 17.66
C ASP A 214 5.00 12.24 17.19
N MET A 215 4.66 11.29 18.07
CA MET A 215 4.74 9.85 17.79
C MET A 215 3.38 9.18 17.62
N ASN A 216 2.28 9.87 17.93
CA ASN A 216 0.92 9.38 17.72
C ASN A 216 0.15 10.33 16.79
N LEU A 217 0.48 10.23 15.52
CA LEU A 217 0.02 11.04 14.40
C LEU A 217 -1.16 10.35 13.70
N ILE A 218 -2.21 10.04 14.45
CA ILE A 218 -3.44 9.48 13.87
C ILE A 218 -4.38 10.63 13.58
N HIS A 219 -4.84 10.74 12.34
CA HIS A 219 -5.80 11.76 11.97
C HIS A 219 -7.11 11.64 12.78
N PRO A 220 -7.59 12.73 13.42
CA PRO A 220 -8.79 12.69 14.26
C PRO A 220 -10.03 12.15 13.55
N ARG A 221 -10.22 12.50 12.25
CA ARG A 221 -11.38 11.99 11.49
C ARG A 221 -11.39 10.47 11.36
N LEU A 222 -10.24 9.79 11.37
CA LEU A 222 -10.22 8.33 11.35
C LEU A 222 -10.72 7.75 12.68
N VAL A 223 -10.37 8.39 13.80
CA VAL A 223 -10.85 8.03 15.14
C VAL A 223 -12.38 8.12 15.22
N ASP A 224 -12.95 9.16 14.61
CA ASP A 224 -14.41 9.36 14.56
C ASP A 224 -15.10 8.42 13.57
N ALA A 225 -14.46 8.14 12.43
CA ALA A 225 -15.01 7.32 11.36
C ALA A 225 -14.99 5.82 11.66
N ILE A 226 -14.00 5.32 12.43
CA ILE A 226 -13.75 3.87 12.50
C ILE A 226 -14.89 3.07 13.14
N ASP A 227 -15.56 3.64 14.15
CA ASP A 227 -16.72 2.99 14.75
C ASP A 227 -17.87 2.86 13.76
N LEU A 228 -18.09 3.89 12.94
CA LEU A 228 -19.13 3.88 11.94
C LEU A 228 -18.81 2.85 10.84
N HIS A 229 -17.56 2.81 10.39
CA HIS A 229 -17.10 1.83 9.38
C HIS A 229 -17.34 0.39 9.85
N LEU A 230 -16.89 0.05 11.07
CA LEU A 230 -16.94 -1.31 11.60
C LEU A 230 -18.34 -1.77 12.05
N ARG A 231 -19.28 -0.83 12.26
CA ARG A 231 -20.68 -1.13 12.65
C ARG A 231 -21.62 -1.28 11.47
N ARG A 232 -21.24 -0.81 10.29
CA ARG A 232 -22.09 -0.90 9.11
C ARG A 232 -22.11 -2.36 8.63
N GLU A 233 -23.17 -3.07 8.94
CA GLU A 233 -23.50 -4.34 8.31
C GLU A 233 -24.11 -4.06 6.93
N LYS A 234 -23.29 -4.10 5.87
CA LYS A 234 -23.77 -4.29 4.50
C LYS A 234 -22.71 -5.01 3.68
N ASP A 235 -23.18 -5.89 2.80
CA ASP A 235 -22.40 -6.61 1.79
C ASP A 235 -21.51 -5.71 0.90
N ASP A 236 -21.68 -4.38 0.98
CA ASP A 236 -20.99 -3.35 0.19
C ASP A 236 -19.77 -2.70 0.87
N LEU A 237 -19.35 -3.15 2.05
CA LEU A 237 -18.16 -2.62 2.72
C LEU A 237 -16.94 -3.52 2.53
N ILE A 238 -15.84 -2.86 2.18
CA ILE A 238 -14.54 -3.52 2.11
C ILE A 238 -14.08 -3.74 3.56
N LYS A 239 -13.95 -5.01 3.95
CA LYS A 239 -13.42 -5.42 5.24
C LYS A 239 -12.04 -4.80 5.46
N PRO A 240 -11.73 -4.20 6.62
CA PRO A 240 -10.38 -3.70 6.88
C PRO A 240 -9.33 -4.79 6.69
N LEU A 241 -8.15 -4.40 6.21
CA LEU A 241 -7.04 -5.31 5.94
C LEU A 241 -5.90 -5.04 6.90
N PHE A 242 -5.56 -6.02 7.74
CA PHE A 242 -4.33 -5.98 8.51
C PHE A 242 -3.12 -6.29 7.63
N ILE A 243 -2.05 -5.55 7.85
CA ILE A 243 -0.79 -5.70 7.15
C ILE A 243 0.30 -5.90 8.19
N ASP A 244 1.11 -6.94 8.03
CA ASP A 244 2.32 -7.15 8.83
C ASP A 244 3.55 -6.96 7.94
N PHE A 245 4.54 -6.21 8.41
CA PHE A 245 5.78 -5.93 7.69
C PHE A 245 6.97 -6.65 8.34
N ASP A 246 7.73 -7.39 7.53
CA ASP A 246 9.03 -7.94 7.91
C ASP A 246 10.14 -7.23 7.13
N ASP A 247 11.16 -6.75 7.84
CA ASP A 247 12.38 -6.16 7.26
C ASP A 247 12.17 -4.93 6.36
N ALA A 248 11.14 -4.13 6.69
CA ALA A 248 10.91 -2.79 6.16
C ALA A 248 11.17 -1.73 7.23
N PHE A 249 11.80 -0.61 6.87
CA PHE A 249 12.07 0.48 7.81
C PHE A 249 12.16 1.84 7.14
N VAL A 250 12.00 2.89 7.95
CA VAL A 250 12.24 4.28 7.57
C VAL A 250 13.38 4.83 8.40
N ARG A 251 14.29 5.57 7.76
CA ARG A 251 15.38 6.29 8.44
C ARG A 251 15.00 7.74 8.63
N VAL A 252 15.07 8.19 9.88
CA VAL A 252 14.70 9.54 10.30
C VAL A 252 15.88 10.20 11.01
N HIS A 253 16.27 11.38 10.56
CA HIS A 253 17.19 12.24 11.27
C HIS A 253 16.44 13.10 12.28
N THR A 254 16.98 13.21 13.49
CA THR A 254 16.38 13.99 14.58
C THR A 254 17.40 14.95 15.18
N SER A 255 16.89 15.97 15.88
CA SER A 255 17.71 16.89 16.69
C SER A 255 17.95 16.42 18.12
N THR A 256 17.47 15.23 18.47
CA THR A 256 17.66 14.66 19.80
C THR A 256 19.07 14.05 19.96
N LEU A 257 19.38 13.50 21.14
CA LEU A 257 20.61 12.73 21.34
C LEU A 257 20.73 11.55 20.35
N LEU A 258 19.59 11.00 19.92
CA LEU A 258 19.51 9.98 18.88
C LEU A 258 19.44 10.68 17.51
N LYS A 259 20.60 11.12 17.00
CA LYS A 259 20.70 11.87 15.74
C LYS A 259 20.03 11.19 14.54
N THR A 260 20.11 9.86 14.48
CA THR A 260 19.49 9.06 13.42
C THR A 260 18.78 7.88 14.06
N ILE A 261 17.54 7.64 13.64
CA ILE A 261 16.70 6.56 14.14
C ILE A 261 16.16 5.77 12.95
N ASP A 262 16.39 4.46 12.97
CA ASP A 262 15.76 3.51 12.04
C ASP A 262 14.49 2.95 12.70
N PHE A 263 13.33 3.38 12.22
CA PHE A 263 12.04 2.86 12.65
C PHE A 263 11.63 1.70 11.76
N LYS A 264 11.59 0.50 12.32
CA LYS A 264 11.11 -0.70 11.61
C LYS A 264 9.59 -0.70 11.58
N PHE A 265 8.99 -0.83 10.40
CA PHE A 265 7.55 -1.03 10.29
C PHE A 265 7.18 -2.35 10.96
N GLN A 266 6.08 -2.35 11.72
CA GLN A 266 5.60 -3.54 12.42
C GLN A 266 4.32 -4.04 11.78
N ASP A 267 3.27 -3.23 11.89
CA ASP A 267 1.95 -3.54 11.38
C ASP A 267 1.28 -2.28 10.81
N GLY A 268 0.20 -2.49 10.07
CA GLY A 268 -0.65 -1.45 9.56
C GLY A 268 -2.07 -1.96 9.38
N VAL A 269 -2.97 -1.04 9.09
CA VAL A 269 -4.34 -1.38 8.70
C VAL A 269 -4.80 -0.49 7.56
N CYS A 270 -5.40 -1.11 6.55
CA CYS A 270 -6.14 -0.42 5.51
C CYS A 270 -7.63 -0.42 5.84
N ILE A 271 -8.24 0.76 5.89
CA ILE A 271 -9.65 1.01 6.20
C ILE A 271 -10.23 1.87 5.07
N PRO A 272 -10.34 1.31 3.84
CA PRO A 272 -10.81 2.07 2.69
C PRO A 272 -12.27 2.49 2.83
N GLY A 273 -12.61 3.68 2.34
CA GLY A 273 -13.98 4.20 2.38
C GLY A 273 -14.46 4.63 3.77
N ALA A 274 -13.56 4.74 4.74
CA ALA A 274 -13.86 5.33 6.04
C ALA A 274 -14.34 6.77 5.85
N LYS A 275 -15.52 7.06 6.40
CA LYS A 275 -16.11 8.41 6.42
C LYS A 275 -16.62 8.71 7.81
N THR A 276 -16.48 9.97 8.21
CA THR A 276 -17.08 10.49 9.44
C THR A 276 -18.61 10.44 9.37
N ILE A 277 -19.28 10.70 10.50
CA ILE A 277 -20.76 10.81 10.55
C ILE A 277 -21.28 11.90 9.60
N GLU A 278 -20.50 12.97 9.42
CA GLU A 278 -20.81 14.09 8.52
C GLU A 278 -20.53 13.76 7.03
N GLY A 279 -20.04 12.55 6.74
CA GLY A 279 -19.73 12.12 5.38
C GLY A 279 -18.37 12.56 4.86
N LEU A 280 -17.58 13.28 5.66
CA LEU A 280 -16.21 13.68 5.31
C LEU A 280 -15.29 12.46 5.22
N PRO A 281 -14.37 12.41 4.24
CA PRO A 281 -13.41 11.32 4.13
C PRO A 281 -12.45 11.30 5.33
N ALA A 282 -11.89 10.12 5.58
CA ALA A 282 -10.84 9.89 6.56
C ALA A 282 -9.70 9.08 5.91
N PRO A 283 -8.44 9.21 6.41
CA PRO A 283 -7.33 8.44 5.88
C PRO A 283 -7.60 6.94 5.95
N SER A 284 -7.32 6.23 4.86
CA SER A 284 -7.53 4.79 4.78
C SER A 284 -6.32 3.98 5.20
N PHE A 285 -5.14 4.58 5.38
CA PHE A 285 -3.92 3.84 5.70
C PHE A 285 -3.33 4.30 7.03
N LEU A 286 -3.19 3.35 7.95
CA LEU A 286 -2.47 3.55 9.21
C LEU A 286 -1.28 2.59 9.27
N LEU A 287 -0.15 3.11 9.74
CA LEU A 287 1.10 2.39 9.90
C LEU A 287 1.63 2.53 11.32
N THR A 288 2.22 1.46 11.85
CA THR A 288 3.03 1.50 13.07
C THR A 288 4.48 1.15 12.77
N ALA A 289 5.38 1.81 13.48
CA ALA A 289 6.81 1.57 13.38
C ALA A 289 7.47 1.63 14.76
N LYS A 290 8.62 0.97 14.93
CA LYS A 290 9.29 0.87 16.22
C LYS A 290 10.81 0.97 16.10
N SER A 291 11.43 1.64 17.07
CA SER A 291 12.88 1.65 17.29
C SER A 291 13.18 1.58 18.79
N GLY A 292 13.69 0.45 19.28
CA GLY A 292 13.93 0.24 20.72
C GLY A 292 12.65 0.37 21.56
N LEU A 293 12.56 1.41 22.40
CA LEU A 293 11.35 1.74 23.19
C LEU A 293 10.41 2.72 22.47
N LEU A 294 10.87 3.35 21.39
CA LEU A 294 10.08 4.31 20.63
C LEU A 294 9.11 3.59 19.70
N LYS A 295 7.84 4.01 19.72
CA LYS A 295 6.79 3.52 18.83
C LYS A 295 6.13 4.69 18.09
N LEU A 296 6.19 4.68 16.78
CA LEU A 296 5.49 5.59 15.89
C LEU A 296 4.17 4.95 15.46
N LYS A 297 3.13 5.78 15.41
CA LYS A 297 1.83 5.43 14.85
C LYS A 297 1.35 6.60 14.03
N THR A 298 1.11 6.38 12.75
CA THR A 298 0.78 7.45 11.82
C THR A 298 -0.27 7.02 10.83
N THR A 299 -1.19 7.91 10.50
CA THR A 299 -1.91 7.83 9.23
C THR A 299 -1.04 8.39 8.12
N ILE A 300 -1.19 7.86 6.91
CA ILE A 300 -0.59 8.48 5.70
C ILE A 300 -1.49 9.65 5.27
N ASP A 301 -0.91 10.65 4.59
CA ASP A 301 -1.53 11.95 4.24
C ASP A 301 -1.81 12.88 5.43
N GLN A 302 -0.97 12.77 6.47
CA GLN A 302 -0.91 13.74 7.57
C GLN A 302 0.24 14.72 7.44
#